data_AF-A0A6G0MV17-F1
#
_entry.id   AF-A0A6G0MV17-F1
#
_cell.length_a   1.000
_cell.length_b   1.000
_cell.length_c   1.000
_cell.angle_alpha   90.00
_cell.angle_beta   90.00
_cell.angle_gamma   90.00
#
_symmetry.space_group_name_H-M   'P 1'
#
loop_
_entity.id
_entity.type
_entity.pdbx_description
1 polymer ?
#
loop_
_entity_poly.entity_id
_entity_poly.type
_entity_poly.pdbx_seq_one_letter_code
_entity_poly.pdbx_strand_id
1 'polypeptide(L)' 'MRIYEMRLKLPSSARDWRYNLDEDVRHSWKRFLKAFQEKYCKARTS' A
#
# COMPACT_ATOMS: atom_id res chain seq x y z
N MET A 1 6.16 -13.71 -3.82
CA MET A 1 4.83 -13.34 -4.35
C MET A 1 4.19 -12.19 -3.57
N ARG A 2 4.67 -10.93 -3.62
CA ARG A 2 4.03 -9.87 -2.79
C ARG A 2 3.90 -8.51 -3.47
N ILE A 3 4.98 -7.96 -4.04
CA ILE A 3 4.92 -6.60 -4.62
C ILE A 3 4.37 -6.60 -6.05
N TYR A 4 4.86 -7.47 -6.93
CA TYR A 4 4.46 -7.51 -8.33
C TYR A 4 2.99 -7.92 -8.53
N GLU A 5 2.51 -8.92 -7.81
CA GLU A 5 1.09 -9.29 -7.85
C GLU A 5 0.18 -8.22 -7.25
N MET A 6 0.59 -7.53 -6.17
CA MET A 6 -0.17 -6.38 -5.68
C MET A 6 -0.22 -5.26 -6.72
N ARG A 7 0.87 -5.05 -7.46
CA ARG A 7 0.90 -4.06 -8.54
C ARG A 7 -0.15 -4.35 -9.61
N LEU A 8 -0.52 -5.62 -9.82
CA LEU A 8 -1.58 -6.04 -10.76
C LEU A 8 -2.98 -6.04 -10.13
N LYS A 9 -3.11 -6.35 -8.84
CA LYS A 9 -4.40 -6.50 -8.14
C LYS A 9 -4.91 -5.21 -7.48
N LEU A 10 -4.06 -4.19 -7.33
CA LEU A 10 -4.48 -2.91 -6.73
C LEU A 10 -5.30 -2.07 -7.72
N PRO A 11 -6.40 -1.45 -7.26
CA PRO A 11 -7.15 -0.47 -8.05
C PRO A 11 -6.26 0.74 -8.37
N SER A 12 -6.55 1.43 -9.48
CA SER A 12 -5.74 2.54 -9.98
C SER A 12 -5.45 3.59 -8.90
N SER A 13 -6.45 3.97 -8.11
CA SER A 13 -6.30 4.91 -6.99
C SER A 13 -5.29 4.48 -5.92
N ALA A 14 -5.16 3.18 -5.66
CA ALA A 14 -4.16 2.65 -4.73
C ALA A 14 -2.76 2.57 -5.35
N ARG A 15 -2.68 2.41 -6.68
CA ARG A 15 -1.40 2.50 -7.40
C ARG A 15 -0.88 3.94 -7.42
N ASP A 16 -1.73 4.91 -7.77
CA ASP A 16 -1.39 6.33 -7.75
C ASP A 16 -0.93 6.76 -6.36
N TRP A 17 -1.69 6.39 -5.31
CA TRP A 17 -1.25 6.66 -3.95
C TRP A 17 0.11 6.02 -3.62
N ARG A 18 0.34 4.77 -4.04
CA ARG A 18 1.63 4.10 -3.81
C ARG A 18 2.78 4.84 -4.47
N TYR A 19 2.62 5.41 -5.67
CA TYR A 19 3.68 6.18 -6.33
C TYR A 19 3.98 7.51 -5.65
N ASN A 20 3.02 8.05 -4.90
CA ASN A 20 3.21 9.25 -4.07
C ASN A 20 3.86 8.96 -2.71
N LEU A 21 4.14 7.70 -2.37
CA LEU A 21 4.88 7.36 -1.16
C LEU A 21 6.38 7.53 -1.37
N ASP A 22 7.06 7.84 -0.28
CA ASP A 22 8.51 7.91 -0.21
C ASP A 22 9.16 6.61 -0.71
N GLU A 23 10.31 6.71 -1.38
CA GLU A 23 10.98 5.56 -1.97
C GLU A 23 11.32 4.50 -0.93
N ASP A 24 11.81 4.92 0.23
CA ASP A 24 12.10 3.99 1.33
C ASP A 24 10.85 3.19 1.75
N VAL A 25 9.69 3.86 1.82
CA VAL A 25 8.42 3.24 2.17
C VAL A 25 7.95 2.29 1.08
N ARG A 26 8.16 2.62 -0.21
CA ARG A 26 7.79 1.77 -1.36
C ARG A 26 8.62 0.50 -1.45
N HIS A 27 9.90 0.57 -1.06
CA HIS A 27 10.86 -0.54 -1.10
C HIS A 27 10.81 -1.41 0.16
N SER A 28 10.46 -0.82 1.32
CA SER A 28 10.29 -1.56 2.57
C SER A 28 8.87 -2.14 2.68
N TRP A 29 8.73 -3.45 2.48
CA TRP A 29 7.42 -4.13 2.58
C TRP A 29 6.72 -3.90 3.92
N LYS A 30 7.48 -3.86 5.03
CA LYS A 30 6.93 -3.62 6.38
C LYS A 30 6.33 -2.22 6.50
N ARG A 31 7.02 -1.20 5.98
CA ARG A 31 6.54 0.19 5.99
C ARG A 31 5.37 0.38 5.04
N PHE A 32 5.46 -0.18 3.83
CA PHE A 32 4.37 -0.18 2.87
C PHE A 32 3.08 -0.79 3.45
N LEU A 33 3.17 -1.96 4.07
CA LEU A 33 2.00 -2.66 4.62
C LEU A 33 1.33 -1.84 5.74
N LYS A 34 2.13 -1.22 6.62
CA LYS A 34 1.61 -0.34 7.67
C LYS A 34 0.84 0.84 7.08
N ALA A 35 1.45 1.58 6.14
CA ALA A 35 0.80 2.72 5.49
C ALA A 35 -0.45 2.30 4.71
N PHE A 36 -0.42 1.13 4.08
CA PHE A 36 -1.56 0.59 3.35
C PHE A 36 -2.72 0.26 4.30
N GLN A 37 -2.44 -0.39 5.44
CA GLN A 37 -3.44 -0.67 6.45
C GLN A 37 -4.02 0.62 7.05
N GLU A 38 -3.18 1.61 7.39
CA GLU A 38 -3.64 2.90 7.92
C GLU A 38 -4.56 3.65 6.95
N LYS A 39 -4.28 3.58 5.65
CA LYS A 39 -5.07 4.26 4.63
C LYS A 39 -6.35 3.52 4.24
N TYR A 40 -6.26 2.22 4.01
CA TYR A 40 -7.33 1.43 3.38
C TYR A 40 -8.02 0.47 4.34
N CYS A 41 -7.30 -0.08 5.31
CA CYS A 41 -7.86 -0.91 6.37
C CYS A 41 -8.12 -0.07 7.63
N LYS A 42 -8.70 1.13 7.46
CA LYS A 42 -9.22 1.90 8.61
C LYS A 42 -10.02 0.92 9.46
N ALA A 43 -9.53 0.68 10.68
CA ALA A 43 -10.15 -0.25 11.59
C ALA A 43 -11.64 0.07 11.62
N ARG A 44 -12.49 -0.94 11.44
CA ARG A 44 -13.87 -0.85 11.90
C ARG A 44 -13.78 -0.59 13.40
N THR A 45 -13.88 0.67 13.80
CA THR A 45 -14.50 0.98 15.08
C THR A 45 -15.96 0.58 14.93
N SER A 46 -16.30 -0.53 15.59
CA SER A 46 -17.59 -1.24 15.70
C SER A 46 -17.79 -2.50 14.85
#